data_AF-A0A9X9LXB0-F1
#
_entry.id   AF-A0A9X9LXB0-F1
#
_cell.length_a   1.000
_cell.length_b   1.000
_cell.length_c   1.000
_cell.angle_alpha   90.00
_cell.angle_beta   90.00
_cell.angle_gamma   90.00
#
_symmetry.space_group_name_H-M   'P 1'
#
loop_
_entity.id
_entity.type
_entity.pdbx_description
1 polymer ?
#
loop_
_entity_poly.entity_id
_entity_poly.type
_entity_poly.pdbx_seq_one_letter_code
_entity_poly.pdbx_strand_id
1 'polypeptide(L)' 'MSGVSEPLSRVKVGTLRRPEGPPEPMVVVPVDVEKEDVRILKVCFYSNSFNPGKNFKL' A
#
# COMPACT_ATOMS: atom_id res chain seq x y z
N MET A 1 -38.10 -16.12 -53.21
CA MET A 1 -36.88 -15.69 -52.50
C MET A 1 -37.23 -14.45 -51.69
N SER A 2 -37.61 -14.61 -50.43
CA SER A 2 -37.74 -13.52 -49.46
C SER A 2 -37.58 -14.13 -48.07
N GLY A 3 -36.33 -14.18 -47.61
CA GLY A 3 -35.97 -14.63 -46.27
C GLY A 3 -36.31 -13.51 -45.29
N VAL A 4 -37.41 -13.69 -44.57
CA VAL A 4 -37.91 -12.74 -43.58
C VAL A 4 -37.10 -12.91 -42.28
N SER A 5 -36.21 -11.96 -42.05
CA SER A 5 -35.68 -11.44 -40.77
C SER A 5 -35.74 -12.34 -39.52
N GLU A 6 -34.59 -12.86 -39.10
CA GLU A 6 -34.34 -13.24 -37.71
C GLU A 6 -34.22 -11.97 -36.84
N PRO A 7 -34.92 -11.87 -35.70
CA PRO A 7 -34.70 -10.77 -34.76
C PRO A 7 -33.32 -10.92 -34.12
N LEU A 8 -32.55 -9.84 -34.17
CA LEU A 8 -31.23 -9.70 -33.55
C LEU A 8 -31.25 -10.27 -32.13
N SER A 9 -30.36 -11.25 -31.93
CA SER A 9 -30.12 -12.02 -30.72
C SER A 9 -30.56 -11.32 -29.45
N ARG A 10 -31.54 -11.91 -28.77
CA ARG A 10 -31.85 -11.62 -27.37
C ARG A 10 -30.55 -11.77 -26.58
N VAL A 11 -29.92 -10.64 -26.25
CA VAL A 11 -28.79 -10.61 -25.30
C VAL A 11 -29.29 -11.32 -24.05
N LYS A 12 -28.75 -12.52 -23.78
CA LYS A 12 -28.94 -13.21 -22.52
C LYS A 12 -28.30 -12.32 -21.47
N VAL A 13 -29.13 -11.52 -20.81
CA VAL A 13 -28.81 -10.84 -19.54
C VAL A 13 -28.68 -11.96 -18.50
N GLY A 14 -27.57 -12.67 -18.58
CA GLY A 14 -27.27 -13.82 -17.76
C GLY A 14 -25.79 -13.76 -17.47
N THR A 15 -25.46 -13.23 -16.30
CA THR A 15 -24.11 -13.13 -15.72
C THR A 15 -23.13 -12.17 -16.39
N LEU A 16 -23.47 -10.89 -16.50
CA LEU A 16 -22.44 -9.86 -16.27
C LEU A 16 -22.10 -9.92 -14.78
N ARG A 17 -21.04 -10.67 -14.43
CA ARG A 17 -20.49 -10.59 -13.08
C ARG A 17 -19.97 -9.17 -12.88
N ARG A 18 -20.51 -8.50 -11.88
CA ARG A 18 -20.01 -7.21 -11.41
C ARG A 18 -18.51 -7.36 -11.15
N PRO A 19 -17.66 -6.39 -11.54
CA PRO A 19 -16.25 -6.43 -11.16
C PRO A 19 -16.18 -6.66 -9.65
N GLU A 20 -15.41 -7.66 -9.22
CA GLU A 20 -15.08 -7.80 -7.79
C GLU A 20 -14.56 -6.42 -7.34
N GLY A 21 -15.09 -5.96 -6.21
CA GLY A 21 -14.72 -4.66 -5.67
C GLY A 21 -13.20 -4.57 -5.47
N PRO A 22 -12.67 -3.37 -5.20
CA PRO A 22 -11.26 -3.21 -4.90
C PRO A 22 -10.82 -4.27 -3.86
N PRO A 23 -9.66 -4.93 -4.06
CA PRO A 23 -9.22 -5.97 -3.14
C PRO A 23 -9.16 -5.40 -1.73
N GLU A 24 -9.61 -6.19 -0.75
CA GLU A 24 -9.53 -5.78 0.65
C GLU A 24 -8.07 -5.47 1.02
N PRO A 25 -7.82 -4.36 1.72
CA PRO A 25 -6.47 -4.02 2.12
C PRO A 25 -5.91 -5.12 3.02
N MET A 26 -4.73 -5.64 2.65
CA MET A 26 -4.04 -6.62 3.47
C MET A 26 -3.75 -6.03 4.85
N VAL A 27 -4.13 -6.76 5.90
CA VAL A 27 -3.85 -6.36 7.29
C VAL A 27 -2.35 -6.50 7.53
N VAL A 28 -1.65 -5.36 7.60
CA VAL A 28 -0.24 -5.31 8.00
C VAL A 28 -0.20 -5.32 9.52
N VAL A 29 0.39 -6.38 10.10
CA VAL A 29 0.66 -6.42 11.54
C VAL A 29 1.73 -5.36 11.85
N PRO A 30 1.45 -4.43 12.78
CA PRO A 30 2.45 -3.42 13.15
C PRO A 30 3.68 -4.10 13.75
N VAL A 31 4.85 -3.54 13.46
CA VAL A 31 6.10 -4.00 14.09
C VAL A 31 6.05 -3.62 15.56
N ASP A 32 6.03 -4.64 16.42
CA ASP A 32 6.20 -4.46 17.86
C ASP A 32 7.69 -4.50 18.20
N VAL A 33 8.12 -3.61 19.11
CA VAL A 33 9.50 -3.55 19.57
C VAL A 33 9.45 -3.50 21.09
N GLU A 34 9.96 -4.55 21.72
CA GLU A 34 10.06 -4.63 23.17
C GLU A 34 10.91 -3.48 23.70
N LYS A 35 10.53 -2.94 24.85
CA LYS A 35 11.16 -1.74 25.41
C LYS A 35 12.66 -1.96 25.66
N GLU A 36 13.05 -3.18 26.01
CA GLU A 36 14.43 -3.59 26.29
C GLU A 36 15.27 -3.68 25.01
N ASP A 37 14.63 -3.88 23.85
CA ASP A 37 15.28 -3.95 22.54
C ASP A 37 15.50 -2.57 21.92
N VAL A 38 14.82 -1.54 22.43
CA VAL A 38 15.03 -0.16 21.99
C VAL A 38 16.35 0.37 22.51
N ARG A 39 17.22 0.77 21.58
CA ARG A 39 18.51 1.41 21.89
C ARG A 39 18.48 2.87 21.48
N ILE A 40 18.75 3.75 22.44
CA ILE A 40 18.96 5.18 22.16
C ILE A 40 20.45 5.39 21.95
N LEU A 41 20.83 5.74 20.72
CA LEU A 41 22.22 5.97 20.37
C LEU A 41 22.54 7.47 20.43
N LYS A 42 23.63 7.81 21.11
CA LYS A 42 24.23 9.14 21.01
C LYS A 42 25.12 9.20 19.78
N VAL A 43 24.66 9.85 18.72
CA VAL A 43 25.41 9.92 17.46
C VAL A 43 26.16 11.25 17.38
N CYS A 44 27.49 11.19 17.40
CA CYS A 44 28.34 12.36 17.23
C CYS A 44 28.54 12.68 15.75
N PHE A 45 28.59 13.98 15.41
CA PHE A 45 28.81 14.44 14.05
C PHE A 45 29.67 15.71 14.00
N TYR A 46 30.31 15.92 12.86
CA TYR A 46 31.02 17.18 12.57
C TYR A 46 30.03 18.24 12.05
N SER A 47 30.19 19.47 12.48
CA SER A 47 29.41 20.62 12.00
C SER A 47 30.22 21.90 12.17
N ASN A 48 29.71 23.01 11.63
CA ASN A 48 30.30 24.34 11.77
C ASN A 48 30.02 24.98 13.14
N SER A 49 29.75 24.19 14.17
CA SER A 49 29.71 24.73 15.53
C SER A 49 31.14 24.98 16.03
N PHE A 50 31.29 25.89 16.98
CA PHE A 50 32.56 26.12 17.70
C PHE A 50 32.93 24.96 18.64
N ASN A 51 32.44 23.74 18.40
CA ASN A 51 32.68 22.56 19.21
C ASN A 51 32.91 21.31 18.34
N PRO A 52 34.01 21.27 17.56
CA PRO A 52 34.31 20.17 16.65
C PRO A 52 34.40 18.84 17.40
N GLY A 53 33.72 17.82 16.88
CA GLY A 53 33.69 16.47 17.46
C GLY A 53 32.84 16.32 18.73
N LYS A 54 32.17 17.39 19.20
CA LYS A 54 31.32 17.33 20.40
C LYS A 54 29.84 17.57 20.12
N ASN A 55 29.46 17.82 18.86
CA ASN A 55 28.05 17.83 18.49
C ASN A 55 27.52 16.41 18.47
N PHE A 56 26.35 16.21 19.05
CA PHE A 56 25.65 14.93 19.00
C PHE A 56 24.14 15.15 18.85
N LYS A 57 23.47 14.15 18.27
CA LYS A 57 22.01 14.05 18.25
C LYS A 57 21.60 12.85 19.07
N LEU A 58 20.56 13.02 19.87
CA LEU A 58 19.87 11.97 20.60
C LEU A 58 18.64 11.53 19.80
#